data_AF-A0A9X8VCR1-F1
#
_entry.id   AF-A0A9X8VCR1-F1
#
_cell.length_a   1.000
_cell.length_b   1.000
_cell.length_c   1.000
_cell.angle_alpha   90.00
_cell.angle_beta   90.00
_cell.angle_gamma   90.00
#
_symmetry.space_group_name_H-M   'P 1'
#
loop_
_entity.id
_entity.type
_entity.pdbx_description
1 polymer ?
#
loop_
_entity_poly.entity_id
_entity_poly.type
_entity_poly.pdbx_seq_one_letter_code
_entity_poly.pdbx_strand_id
1 'polypeptide(L)'
;TPVLTSVKKAEQYLLENETTKNYLGIEGIPAFANCTQELLFGKESPIVTNRRARTAQTPGGTGGLRVAADFIANQTSAKRIWISNPSWPNHKNVFSA
;
A
#
# COMPACT_ATOMS: atom_id res chain seq x y z
N THR A 1 -20.28 5.84 -3.89
CA THR A 1 -19.71 4.47 -4.01
C THR A 1 -20.37 3.60 -2.97
N PRO A 2 -20.84 2.38 -3.30
CA PRO A 2 -21.50 1.52 -2.32
C PRO A 2 -20.54 1.07 -1.23
N VAL A 3 -21.05 0.85 -0.01
CA VAL A 3 -20.29 0.19 1.07
C VAL A 3 -20.61 -1.30 1.02
N LEU A 4 -19.58 -2.13 0.82
CA LEU A 4 -19.74 -3.58 0.74
C LEU A 4 -20.21 -4.16 2.08
N THR A 5 -21.05 -5.21 2.04
CA THR A 5 -21.50 -5.90 3.25
C THR A 5 -20.33 -6.46 4.08
N SER A 6 -19.25 -6.91 3.42
CA SER A 6 -18.01 -7.36 4.09
C SER A 6 -17.35 -6.24 4.89
N VAL A 7 -17.34 -5.01 4.37
CA VAL A 7 -16.80 -3.84 5.07
C VAL A 7 -17.66 -3.51 6.30
N LYS A 8 -19.00 -3.52 6.17
CA LYS A 8 -19.90 -3.31 7.33
C LYS A 8 -19.68 -4.33 8.45
N LYS A 9 -19.49 -5.60 8.11
CA LYS A 9 -19.16 -6.64 9.09
C LYS A 9 -17.80 -6.42 9.76
N ALA A 10 -16.80 -6.00 9.01
CA ALA A 10 -15.47 -5.69 9.55
C ALA A 10 -15.50 -4.46 10.49
N GLU A 11 -16.25 -3.42 10.13
CA GLU A 11 -16.48 -2.23 10.99
C GLU A 11 -17.10 -2.64 12.33
N GLN A 12 -18.15 -3.47 12.31
CA GLN A 12 -18.79 -3.97 13.53
C GLN A 12 -17.83 -4.80 14.38
N TYR A 13 -17.09 -5.71 13.76
CA TYR A 13 -16.10 -6.53 14.47
C TYR A 13 -15.05 -5.67 15.19
N LEU A 14 -14.52 -4.64 14.52
CA LEU A 14 -13.54 -3.74 15.14
C LEU A 14 -14.17 -2.95 16.30
N LEU A 15 -15.39 -2.45 16.15
CA LEU A 15 -16.11 -1.75 17.22
C LEU A 15 -16.26 -2.60 18.48
N GLU A 16 -16.55 -3.89 18.32
CA GLU A 16 -16.79 -4.82 19.43
C GLU A 16 -15.50 -5.35 20.08
N ASN A 17 -14.38 -5.44 19.33
CA ASN A 17 -13.20 -6.20 19.75
C ASN A 17 -11.91 -5.39 19.92
N GLU A 18 -11.83 -4.17 19.37
CA GLU A 18 -10.59 -3.39 19.43
C GLU A 18 -10.38 -2.77 20.82
N THR A 19 -9.21 -3.02 21.41
CA THR A 19 -8.92 -2.65 22.82
C THR A 19 -8.01 -1.42 22.95
N THR A 20 -7.42 -0.93 21.84
CA THR A 20 -6.47 0.18 21.86
C THR A 20 -6.46 0.95 20.53
N LYS A 21 -6.03 2.21 20.59
CA LYS A 21 -5.81 3.11 19.45
C LYS A 21 -4.38 3.64 19.39
N ASN A 22 -3.45 2.88 19.97
CA ASN A 22 -2.03 3.24 20.00
C ASN A 22 -1.47 3.42 18.57
N TYR A 23 -0.37 4.18 18.49
CA TYR A 23 0.39 4.30 17.25
C TYR A 23 0.79 2.94 16.70
N LEU A 24 0.67 2.81 15.39
CA LEU A 24 1.21 1.69 14.64
C LEU A 24 2.73 1.85 14.48
N GLY A 25 3.41 0.76 14.11
CA GLY A 25 4.77 0.85 13.58
C GLY A 25 4.81 1.69 12.30
N ILE A 26 6.00 2.16 11.92
CA ILE A 26 6.20 3.02 10.74
C ILE A 26 5.69 2.34 9.47
N GLU A 27 5.88 1.02 9.34
CA GLU A 27 5.41 0.23 8.20
C GLU A 27 3.89 -0.07 8.24
N GLY A 28 3.21 0.23 9.34
CA GLY A 28 1.79 -0.08 9.57
C GLY A 28 1.56 -1.44 10.22
N ILE A 29 0.41 -2.07 9.94
CA ILE A 29 0.00 -3.34 10.56
C ILE A 29 0.67 -4.53 9.84
N PRO A 30 1.45 -5.40 10.52
CA PRO A 30 2.11 -6.54 9.88
C PRO A 30 1.15 -7.52 9.18
N ALA A 31 -0.02 -7.76 9.76
CA ALA A 31 -1.05 -8.61 9.13
C ALA A 31 -1.60 -7.98 7.84
N PHE A 32 -1.75 -6.66 7.79
CA PHE A 32 -2.16 -5.95 6.57
C PHE A 32 -1.11 -6.13 5.46
N ALA A 33 0.18 -6.03 5.79
CA ALA A 33 1.27 -6.29 4.85
C ALA A 33 1.21 -7.71 4.27
N ASN A 34 1.08 -8.72 5.13
CA ASN A 34 1.00 -10.12 4.69
C ASN A 34 -0.22 -10.37 3.79
N CYS A 35 -1.42 -9.97 4.22
CA CYS A 35 -2.64 -10.13 3.41
C CYS A 35 -2.54 -9.39 2.07
N THR A 36 -1.93 -8.20 2.04
CA THR A 36 -1.73 -7.43 0.81
C THR A 36 -0.79 -8.15 -0.15
N GLN A 37 0.31 -8.72 0.35
CA GLN A 37 1.24 -9.49 -0.49
C GLN A 37 0.58 -10.75 -1.06
N GLU A 38 -0.16 -11.49 -0.25
CA GLU A 38 -0.90 -12.67 -0.72
C GLU A 38 -1.96 -12.30 -1.76
N LEU A 39 -2.68 -11.19 -1.56
CA LEU A 39 -3.68 -10.69 -2.51
C LEU A 39 -3.06 -10.30 -3.86
N LEU A 40 -1.91 -9.61 -3.85
CA LEU A 40 -1.28 -9.10 -5.07
C LEU A 40 -0.52 -10.17 -5.85
N PHE A 41 0.20 -11.04 -5.14
CA PHE A 41 1.14 -11.98 -5.75
C PHE A 41 0.67 -13.43 -5.72
N GLY A 42 -0.34 -13.76 -4.90
CA GLY A 42 -0.74 -15.13 -4.59
C GLY A 42 0.10 -15.74 -3.46
N LYS A 43 -0.57 -16.46 -2.55
CA LYS A 43 0.06 -17.05 -1.34
C LYS A 43 1.23 -17.99 -1.64
N GLU A 44 1.16 -18.74 -2.74
CA GLU A 44 2.19 -19.71 -3.12
C GLU A 44 3.31 -19.11 -4.00
N SER A 45 3.21 -17.82 -4.35
CA SER A 45 4.21 -17.18 -5.20
C SER A 45 5.60 -17.21 -4.57
N PRO A 46 6.66 -17.51 -5.33
CA PRO A 46 8.05 -17.39 -4.87
C PRO A 46 8.45 -15.98 -4.43
N ILE A 47 7.64 -14.96 -4.69
CA ILE A 47 7.83 -13.62 -4.11
C ILE A 47 7.47 -13.63 -2.63
N VAL A 48 6.35 -14.27 -2.27
CA VAL A 48 5.82 -14.38 -0.90
C VAL A 48 6.57 -15.46 -0.13
N THR A 49 6.65 -16.69 -0.66
CA THR A 49 7.23 -17.84 0.05
C THR A 49 8.73 -17.68 0.33
N ASN A 50 9.47 -17.04 -0.58
CA ASN A 50 10.89 -16.70 -0.37
C ASN A 50 11.10 -15.30 0.24
N ARG A 51 10.03 -14.63 0.73
CA ARG A 51 10.09 -13.33 1.44
C ARG A 51 10.83 -12.22 0.68
N ARG A 52 10.62 -12.14 -0.64
CA ARG A 52 11.24 -11.16 -1.53
C ARG A 52 10.43 -9.86 -1.66
N ALA A 53 9.22 -9.81 -1.13
CA ALA A 53 8.43 -8.57 -1.03
C ALA A 53 8.68 -7.83 0.29
N ARG A 54 8.51 -6.51 0.24
CA ARG A 54 8.39 -5.61 1.41
C ARG A 54 7.17 -4.72 1.21
N THR A 55 6.47 -4.42 2.29
CA THR A 55 5.22 -3.65 2.24
C THR A 55 5.20 -2.65 3.38
N ALA A 56 4.85 -1.41 3.08
CA ALA A 56 4.50 -0.38 4.05
C ALA A 56 3.06 0.08 3.75
N GLN A 57 2.24 0.21 4.78
CA GLN A 57 0.88 0.70 4.67
C GLN A 57 0.89 2.21 4.39
N THR A 58 0.12 2.67 3.40
CA THR A 58 0.08 4.08 3.01
C THR A 58 -1.34 4.65 2.96
N PRO A 59 -1.52 5.99 3.06
CA PRO A 59 -2.80 6.65 2.84
C PRO A 59 -3.25 6.53 1.37
N GLY A 60 -3.92 5.42 1.06
CA GLY A 60 -4.37 5.10 -0.29
C GLY A 60 -3.22 4.96 -1.30
N GLY A 61 -3.60 4.88 -2.58
CA GLY A 61 -2.65 4.70 -3.68
C GLY A 61 -1.73 5.91 -3.91
N THR A 62 -2.24 7.13 -3.72
CA THR A 62 -1.43 8.36 -3.86
C THR A 62 -0.27 8.39 -2.87
N GLY A 63 -0.52 8.05 -1.60
CA GLY A 63 0.54 7.93 -0.59
C GLY A 63 1.57 6.85 -0.95
N GLY A 64 1.10 5.73 -1.49
CA GLY A 64 1.97 4.66 -2.01
C GLY A 64 2.90 5.15 -3.12
N LEU A 65 2.36 5.88 -4.10
CA LEU A 65 3.16 6.46 -5.18
C LEU A 65 4.14 7.53 -4.67
N ARG A 66 3.77 8.34 -3.68
CA ARG A 66 4.67 9.34 -3.09
C ARG A 66 5.87 8.71 -2.41
N VAL A 67 5.63 7.72 -1.53
CA VAL A 67 6.71 6.99 -0.84
C VAL A 67 7.64 6.32 -1.86
N ALA A 68 7.08 5.73 -2.92
CA ALA A 68 7.86 5.14 -4.00
C ALA A 68 8.69 6.21 -4.77
N ALA A 69 8.10 7.37 -5.08
CA ALA A 69 8.81 8.47 -5.74
C ALA A 69 9.99 8.97 -4.89
N ASP A 70 9.77 9.18 -3.58
CA ASP A 70 10.83 9.59 -2.65
C ASP A 70 11.93 8.53 -2.54
N PHE A 71 11.57 7.25 -2.46
CA PHE A 71 12.55 6.18 -2.46
C PHE A 71 13.39 6.17 -3.74
N ILE A 72 12.75 6.28 -4.92
CA ILE A 72 13.46 6.30 -6.20
C ILE A 72 14.41 7.50 -6.27
N ALA A 73 13.94 8.70 -5.87
CA ALA A 73 14.73 9.93 -5.93
C ALA A 73 15.95 9.91 -5.01
N ASN A 74 15.82 9.32 -3.81
CA ASN A 74 16.85 9.36 -2.78
C ASN A 74 17.75 8.12 -2.75
N GLN A 75 17.26 6.96 -3.18
CA GLN A 75 17.93 5.67 -3.01
C GLN A 75 18.37 5.02 -4.32
N THR A 76 18.09 5.65 -5.47
CA THR A 76 18.48 5.14 -6.79
C THR A 76 19.10 6.24 -7.66
N SER A 77 19.71 5.84 -8.77
CA SER A 77 20.24 6.77 -9.77
C SER A 77 19.21 7.14 -10.86
N ALA A 78 17.98 6.65 -10.79
CA ALA A 78 16.96 6.90 -11.80
C ALA A 78 16.62 8.40 -11.89
N LYS A 79 16.68 8.95 -13.11
CA LYS A 79 16.39 10.37 -13.40
C LYS A 79 15.15 10.60 -14.27
N ARG A 80 14.47 9.52 -14.67
CA ARG A 80 13.34 9.58 -15.60
C ARG A 80 12.25 8.61 -15.18
N ILE A 81 11.03 9.11 -15.09
CA ILE A 81 9.80 8.32 -14.89
C ILE A 81 9.01 8.34 -16.19
N TRP A 82 8.61 7.16 -16.68
CA TRP A 82 7.76 7.02 -17.85
C TRP A 82 6.31 6.80 -17.41
N ILE A 83 5.39 7.59 -17.95
CA ILE A 83 3.94 7.45 -17.72
C ILE A 83 3.24 7.20 -19.05
N SER A 84 2.17 6.41 -19.04
CA SER A 84 1.38 6.09 -20.22
C SER A 84 0.71 7.32 -20.84
N ASN A 85 0.32 7.24 -22.11
CA ASN A 85 -0.53 8.24 -22.76
C ASN A 85 -1.80 7.56 -23.32
N PRO A 86 -2.99 7.75 -22.71
CA PRO A 86 -3.28 8.60 -21.55
C PRO A 86 -2.84 7.98 -20.20
N SER A 87 -2.86 8.77 -19.13
CA SER A 87 -2.60 8.32 -17.75
C SER A 87 -3.56 8.96 -16.75
N TRP A 88 -3.53 8.49 -15.50
CA TRP A 88 -4.22 9.16 -14.40
C TRP A 88 -3.66 10.60 -14.23
N PRO A 89 -4.51 11.65 -14.21
CA PRO A 89 -4.06 13.04 -14.24
C PRO A 89 -3.05 13.40 -13.14
N ASN A 90 -3.15 12.77 -11.97
CA ASN A 90 -2.30 13.10 -10.83
C ASN A 90 -0.92 12.40 -10.85
N HIS A 91 -0.64 11.48 -11.78
CA HIS A 91 0.69 10.85 -11.87
C HIS A 91 1.79 11.90 -12.03
N LYS A 92 1.60 12.92 -12.88
CA LYS A 92 2.60 13.98 -13.09
C LYS A 92 2.93 14.70 -11.79
N ASN A 93 1.89 15.13 -11.05
CA ASN A 93 2.05 15.88 -9.79
C ASN A 93 2.80 15.06 -8.72
N VAL A 94 2.52 13.76 -8.61
CA VAL A 94 3.15 12.91 -7.60
C VAL A 94 4.65 12.75 -7.82
N PHE A 95 5.07 12.60 -9.08
CA PHE A 95 6.48 12.34 -9.44
C PHE A 95 7.29 13.60 -9.73
N SER A 96 6.66 14.79 -9.79
CA SER A 96 7.35 16.08 -9.97
C SER A 96 7.53 16.89 -8.69
N ALA A 97 6.92 16.47 -7.58
CA ALA A 97 7.02 17.12 -6.28
C ALA A 97 8.30 16.72 -5.55
#